data_AF-A0A7R9ZIT2-F1
#
_entry.id   AF-A0A7R9ZIT2-F1
#
_cell.length_a   1.000
_cell.length_b   1.000
_cell.length_c   1.000
_cell.angle_alpha   90.00
_cell.angle_beta   90.00
_cell.angle_gamma   90.00
#
_symmetry.space_group_name_H-M   'P 1'
#
loop_
_entity.id
_entity.type
_entity.pdbx_description
1 polymer ?
#
loop_
_entity_poly.entity_id
_entity_poly.type
_entity_poly.pdbx_seq_one_letter_code
_entity_poly.pdbx_strand_id
1 'polypeptide(L)'
;TVSMSKDGNVVAYGASDKYTAVYAWDEGAGDWKERGTKITWASRSGRSLALSADGSVVAIGVTGNNGVRVYEYDSGNNQWDLRDEIIRGSNNANVGASVTLSSDGNTLVFGSPLSSGNRGSVETYTWDGSAGGRGGGNGKWTKVGNDLQGVSPGDYFGTAVKLNGDGTILAVGSPGLSSEDSGLPGQTTSTAWTVRVYESAGPLGWQILGTAVAGGTEARGVNRGEPNLSVALNAKGRMLVVGSALNSEGGDERGMVSVYRYNN
;
A
#
# COMPACT_ATOMS: atom_id res chain seq x y z
N THR A 1 -3.65 9.39 -7.51
CA THR A 1 -3.80 7.95 -7.21
C THR A 1 -5.26 7.55 -7.35
N VAL A 2 -5.56 6.29 -7.66
CA VAL A 2 -6.93 5.76 -7.83
C VAL A 2 -7.00 4.38 -7.17
N SER A 3 -8.16 4.04 -6.60
CA SER A 3 -8.49 2.70 -6.11
C SER A 3 -9.94 2.41 -6.45
N MET A 4 -10.29 1.14 -6.63
CA MET A 4 -11.63 0.70 -7.01
C MET A 4 -12.06 -0.47 -6.12
N SER A 5 -13.36 -0.57 -5.84
CA SER A 5 -13.97 -1.72 -5.18
C SER A 5 -13.87 -2.98 -6.06
N LYS A 6 -14.05 -4.15 -5.44
CA LYS A 6 -13.89 -5.44 -6.12
C LYS A 6 -14.92 -5.66 -7.23
N ASP A 7 -16.13 -5.14 -7.04
CA ASP A 7 -17.23 -5.22 -8.01
C ASP A 7 -17.12 -4.15 -9.11
N GLY A 8 -16.20 -3.20 -8.99
CA GLY A 8 -16.02 -2.12 -9.95
C GLY A 8 -17.02 -0.97 -9.82
N ASN A 9 -17.90 -0.97 -8.81
CA ASN A 9 -18.98 0.01 -8.66
C ASN A 9 -18.62 1.22 -7.80
N VAL A 10 -17.46 1.22 -7.14
CA VAL A 10 -17.00 2.33 -6.31
C VAL A 10 -15.57 2.67 -6.70
N VAL A 11 -15.30 3.92 -7.00
CA VAL A 11 -13.95 4.42 -7.30
C VAL A 11 -13.62 5.58 -6.38
N ALA A 12 -12.43 5.53 -5.79
CA ALA A 12 -11.85 6.64 -5.08
C ALA A 12 -10.68 7.18 -5.88
N TYR A 13 -10.50 8.50 -5.86
CA TYR A 13 -9.29 9.12 -6.38
C TYR A 13 -8.82 10.23 -5.47
N GLY A 14 -7.49 10.34 -5.34
CA GLY A 14 -6.83 11.44 -4.67
C GLY A 14 -6.41 12.50 -5.68
N ALA A 15 -6.96 13.70 -5.56
CA ALA A 15 -6.43 14.90 -6.19
C ALA A 15 -5.36 15.48 -5.27
N SER A 16 -4.09 15.30 -5.67
CA SER A 16 -2.92 15.69 -4.86
C SER A 16 -3.13 17.07 -4.24
N ASP A 17 -3.01 17.12 -2.91
CA ASP A 17 -3.00 18.33 -2.10
C ASP A 17 -4.32 19.12 -2.07
N LYS A 18 -5.41 18.50 -2.53
CA LYS A 18 -6.75 19.10 -2.50
C LYS A 18 -7.75 18.25 -1.74
N TYR A 19 -8.03 17.04 -2.23
CA TYR A 19 -9.08 16.20 -1.67
C TYR A 19 -8.99 14.75 -2.16
N THR A 20 -9.67 13.85 -1.45
CA THR A 20 -10.08 12.53 -1.97
C THR A 20 -11.57 12.61 -2.26
N ALA A 21 -11.95 12.21 -3.47
CA ALA A 21 -13.35 12.04 -3.84
C ALA A 21 -13.63 10.56 -4.08
N VAL A 22 -14.84 10.13 -3.73
CA VAL A 22 -15.34 8.78 -3.99
C VAL A 22 -16.59 8.89 -4.84
N TYR A 23 -16.71 8.04 -5.85
CA TYR A 23 -17.85 7.95 -6.74
C TYR A 23 -18.40 6.53 -6.70
N ALA A 24 -19.72 6.41 -6.81
CA ALA A 24 -20.40 5.15 -7.02
C ALA A 24 -21.13 5.16 -8.36
N TRP A 25 -21.12 4.02 -9.05
CA TRP A 25 -21.89 3.82 -10.26
C TRP A 25 -23.38 3.75 -9.92
N ASP A 26 -24.18 4.59 -10.57
CA ASP A 26 -25.63 4.57 -10.51
C ASP A 26 -26.17 3.90 -11.77
N GLU A 27 -26.61 2.65 -11.63
CA GLU A 27 -27.14 1.87 -12.76
C GLU A 27 -28.39 2.50 -13.39
N GLY A 28 -29.22 3.18 -12.60
CA GLY A 28 -30.45 3.80 -13.09
C GLY A 28 -30.19 5.04 -13.93
N ALA A 29 -29.15 5.80 -13.57
CA ALA A 29 -28.70 6.96 -14.33
C ALA A 29 -27.71 6.61 -15.46
N GLY A 30 -27.04 5.46 -15.37
CA GLY A 30 -25.94 5.09 -16.26
C GLY A 30 -24.74 6.02 -16.11
N ASP A 31 -24.49 6.53 -14.89
CA ASP A 31 -23.46 7.53 -14.61
C ASP A 31 -22.83 7.35 -13.23
N TRP A 32 -21.62 7.91 -13.04
CA TRP A 32 -20.91 7.94 -11.77
C TRP A 32 -21.36 9.14 -10.94
N LYS A 33 -21.83 8.89 -9.71
CA LYS A 33 -22.25 9.95 -8.77
C LYS A 33 -21.29 10.05 -7.59
N GLU A 34 -21.05 11.27 -7.10
CA GLU A 34 -20.29 11.49 -5.88
C GLU A 34 -20.95 10.72 -4.71
N ARG A 35 -20.16 9.86 -4.06
CA ARG A 35 -20.54 9.09 -2.88
C ARG A 35 -19.93 9.76 -1.65
N GLY A 36 -20.76 10.53 -0.96
CA GLY A 36 -20.36 11.35 0.18
C GLY A 36 -19.63 12.63 -0.19
N THR A 37 -19.43 13.49 0.81
CA THR A 37 -18.67 14.73 0.67
C THR A 37 -17.18 14.44 0.44
N LYS A 38 -16.51 15.33 -0.32
CA LYS A 38 -15.07 15.24 -0.58
C LYS A 38 -14.29 15.36 0.73
N ILE A 39 -13.36 14.43 0.93
CA ILE A 39 -12.48 14.42 2.10
C ILE A 39 -11.35 15.42 1.84
N THR A 40 -11.28 16.49 2.65
CA THR A 40 -10.27 17.55 2.53
C THR A 40 -9.26 17.53 3.68
N TRP A 41 -8.11 18.17 3.47
CA TRP A 41 -7.02 18.22 4.43
C TRP A 41 -6.20 19.50 4.26
N ALA A 42 -5.48 19.91 5.31
CA ALA A 42 -4.67 21.13 5.31
C ALA A 42 -3.23 20.94 4.76
N SER A 43 -2.83 19.73 4.37
CA SER A 43 -1.42 19.40 4.05
C SER A 43 -1.30 18.36 2.94
N ARG A 44 -0.08 18.09 2.47
CA ARG A 44 0.17 17.20 1.33
C ARG A 44 -0.41 15.79 1.54
N SER A 45 -1.46 15.41 0.80
CA SER A 45 -2.16 14.13 0.98
C SER A 45 -2.77 13.62 -0.31
N GLY A 46 -3.20 12.35 -0.31
CA GLY A 46 -3.76 11.69 -1.50
C GLY A 46 -2.69 11.17 -2.45
N ARG A 47 -1.44 11.01 -2.00
CA ARG A 47 -0.36 10.35 -2.77
C ARG A 47 -0.59 8.84 -2.90
N SER A 48 -1.22 8.25 -1.89
CA SER A 48 -1.59 6.84 -1.81
C SER A 48 -2.99 6.70 -1.24
N LEU A 49 -3.67 5.61 -1.63
CA LEU A 49 -5.09 5.40 -1.43
C LEU A 49 -5.36 3.89 -1.51
N ALA A 50 -6.25 3.39 -0.65
CA ALA A 50 -6.81 2.04 -0.77
C ALA A 50 -8.30 2.05 -0.42
N LEU A 51 -9.11 1.32 -1.18
CA LEU A 51 -10.51 1.00 -0.86
C LEU A 51 -10.62 -0.44 -0.36
N SER A 52 -11.56 -0.68 0.57
CA SER A 52 -12.06 -2.04 0.87
C SER A 52 -12.80 -2.63 -0.34
N ALA A 53 -13.02 -3.94 -0.33
CA ALA A 53 -13.60 -4.66 -1.47
C ALA A 53 -15.05 -4.22 -1.78
N ASP A 54 -15.80 -3.80 -0.77
CA ASP A 54 -17.16 -3.26 -0.87
C ASP A 54 -17.20 -1.74 -1.08
N GLY A 55 -16.04 -1.08 -1.09
CA GLY A 55 -15.91 0.36 -1.22
C GLY A 55 -16.49 1.17 -0.05
N SER A 56 -16.70 0.56 1.13
CA SER A 56 -17.21 1.25 2.32
C SER A 56 -16.11 1.88 3.19
N VAL A 57 -14.85 1.47 3.01
CA VAL A 57 -13.70 1.96 3.77
C VAL A 57 -12.65 2.52 2.82
N VAL A 58 -12.12 3.69 3.13
CA VAL A 58 -11.01 4.31 2.38
C VAL A 58 -9.85 4.67 3.30
N ALA A 59 -8.66 4.20 2.99
CA ALA A 59 -7.42 4.59 3.65
C ALA A 59 -6.63 5.55 2.76
N ILE A 60 -6.11 6.62 3.34
CA ILE A 60 -5.45 7.72 2.62
C ILE A 60 -4.11 8.03 3.28
N GLY A 61 -3.04 8.02 2.49
CA GLY A 61 -1.73 8.51 2.92
C GLY A 61 -1.72 10.04 3.01
N VAL A 62 -1.38 10.54 4.19
CA VAL A 62 -1.30 11.97 4.55
C VAL A 62 0.17 12.32 4.78
N THR A 63 0.99 12.17 3.74
CA THR A 63 2.46 12.26 3.84
C THR A 63 2.96 13.59 4.41
N GLY A 64 2.24 14.70 4.21
CA GLY A 64 2.57 16.01 4.81
C GLY A 64 2.46 16.03 6.33
N ASN A 65 1.68 15.13 6.92
CA ASN A 65 1.51 14.95 8.36
C ASN A 65 2.18 13.67 8.87
N ASN A 66 2.96 12.99 8.02
CA ASN A 66 3.55 11.68 8.30
C ASN A 66 2.53 10.71 8.92
N GLY A 67 1.47 10.38 8.19
CA GLY A 67 0.52 9.39 8.69
C GLY A 67 -0.49 8.89 7.67
N VAL A 68 -1.38 8.03 8.15
CA VAL A 68 -2.51 7.49 7.40
C VAL A 68 -3.80 7.81 8.13
N ARG A 69 -4.84 8.15 7.38
CA ARG A 69 -6.21 8.28 7.89
C ARG A 69 -7.10 7.26 7.22
N VAL A 70 -8.02 6.68 7.98
CA VAL A 70 -9.01 5.73 7.47
C VAL A 70 -10.40 6.26 7.73
N TYR A 71 -11.22 6.28 6.69
CA TYR A 71 -12.60 6.75 6.74
C TYR A 71 -13.54 5.61 6.38
N GLU A 72 -14.74 5.66 6.93
CA GLU A 72 -15.84 4.75 6.67
C GLU A 72 -17.04 5.53 6.15
N TYR A 73 -17.71 4.97 5.15
CA TYR A 73 -18.86 5.61 4.52
C TYR A 73 -20.10 5.46 5.38
N ASP A 74 -20.60 6.58 5.90
CA ASP A 74 -21.91 6.65 6.52
C ASP A 74 -22.98 6.91 5.46
N SER A 75 -23.58 5.81 5.01
CA SER A 75 -24.71 5.85 4.07
C SER A 75 -25.95 6.59 4.60
N GLY A 76 -26.12 6.71 5.93
CA GLY A 76 -27.26 7.41 6.53
C GLY A 76 -27.18 8.91 6.36
N ASN A 77 -25.98 9.47 6.40
CA ASN A 77 -25.72 10.90 6.26
C ASN A 77 -25.05 11.28 4.93
N ASN A 78 -24.75 10.30 4.07
CA ASN A 78 -24.02 10.48 2.82
C ASN A 78 -22.70 11.25 3.06
N GLN A 79 -21.86 10.72 3.94
CA GLN A 79 -20.58 11.32 4.30
C GLN A 79 -19.53 10.27 4.63
N TRP A 80 -18.27 10.69 4.69
CA TRP A 80 -17.14 9.85 5.09
C TRP A 80 -16.70 10.22 6.51
N ASP A 81 -16.96 9.33 7.44
CA ASP A 81 -16.61 9.51 8.84
C ASP A 81 -15.21 8.95 9.11
N LEU A 82 -14.42 9.68 9.88
CA LEU A 82 -13.08 9.25 10.27
C LEU A 82 -13.21 8.11 11.31
N ARG A 83 -12.56 6.96 11.09
CA ARG A 83 -12.61 5.81 12.02
C ARG A 83 -11.86 6.09 13.33
N ASP A 84 -10.73 6.77 13.28
CA ASP A 84 -9.85 7.05 14.44
C ASP A 84 -8.97 8.28 14.15
N GLU A 85 -8.15 8.70 15.11
CA GLU A 85 -7.09 9.67 14.85
C GLU A 85 -6.09 9.23 13.77
N ILE A 86 -5.28 10.18 13.31
CA ILE A 86 -4.23 9.90 12.35
C ILE A 86 -3.22 8.87 12.92
N ILE A 87 -2.95 7.83 12.14
CA ILE A 87 -1.94 6.82 12.46
C ILE A 87 -0.59 7.36 11.99
N ARG A 88 0.25 7.83 12.91
CA ARG A 88 1.52 8.54 12.58
C ARG A 88 2.70 7.62 12.24
N GLY A 89 2.53 6.30 12.33
CA GLY A 89 3.65 5.36 12.25
C GLY A 89 4.70 5.61 13.33
N SER A 90 5.72 4.77 13.35
CA SER A 90 6.77 4.80 14.38
C SER A 90 7.98 5.65 13.95
N ASN A 91 8.12 5.87 12.65
CA ASN A 91 9.26 6.55 12.03
C ASN A 91 8.72 7.72 11.20
N ASN A 92 8.93 8.98 11.63
CA ASN A 92 8.38 10.21 11.02
C ASN A 92 8.95 10.56 9.62
N ALA A 93 9.19 9.58 8.75
CA ALA A 93 9.86 9.74 7.46
C ALA A 93 9.00 9.16 6.32
N ASN A 94 8.16 10.02 5.73
CA ASN A 94 7.31 9.69 4.58
C ASN A 94 6.32 8.56 4.85
N VAL A 95 5.72 8.57 6.05
CA VAL A 95 4.70 7.62 6.47
C VAL A 95 3.48 7.74 5.57
N GLY A 96 2.94 6.59 5.15
CA GLY A 96 1.81 6.53 4.25
C GLY A 96 2.21 6.80 2.80
N ALA A 97 3.48 6.68 2.42
CA ALA A 97 3.91 6.78 1.02
C ALA A 97 3.20 5.74 0.13
N SER A 98 2.93 4.57 0.70
CA SER A 98 2.15 3.48 0.13
C SER A 98 1.17 2.99 1.20
N VAL A 99 -0.05 2.59 0.78
CA VAL A 99 -1.12 2.17 1.69
C VAL A 99 -1.92 1.05 1.03
N THR A 100 -2.31 0.03 1.79
CA THR A 100 -3.20 -1.06 1.35
C THR A 100 -4.12 -1.49 2.48
N LEU A 101 -5.32 -1.95 2.12
CA LEU A 101 -6.32 -2.52 3.03
C LEU A 101 -6.59 -3.99 2.68
N SER A 102 -7.03 -4.77 3.66
CA SER A 102 -7.72 -6.06 3.43
C SER A 102 -9.12 -5.81 2.83
N SER A 103 -9.76 -6.87 2.31
CA SER A 103 -11.08 -6.75 1.65
C SER A 103 -12.17 -6.22 2.57
N ASP A 104 -12.10 -6.54 3.86
CA ASP A 104 -13.03 -6.08 4.90
C ASP A 104 -12.68 -4.70 5.45
N GLY A 105 -11.55 -4.11 5.02
CA GLY A 105 -11.08 -2.81 5.49
C GLY A 105 -10.57 -2.80 6.93
N ASN A 106 -10.36 -3.95 7.58
CA ASN A 106 -9.96 -4.03 8.99
C ASN A 106 -8.47 -4.26 9.21
N THR A 107 -7.71 -4.62 8.18
CA THR A 107 -6.25 -4.68 8.21
C THR A 107 -5.68 -3.60 7.32
N LEU A 108 -4.86 -2.74 7.89
CA LEU A 108 -4.17 -1.65 7.22
C LEU A 108 -2.67 -1.91 7.22
N VAL A 109 -2.04 -1.75 6.06
CA VAL A 109 -0.59 -1.75 5.93
C VAL A 109 -0.14 -0.49 5.20
N PHE A 110 0.93 0.13 5.68
CA PHE A 110 1.52 1.28 5.02
C PHE A 110 3.05 1.28 5.11
N GLY A 111 3.68 1.91 4.13
CA GLY A 111 5.12 2.05 4.05
C GLY A 111 5.63 3.44 4.42
N SER A 112 6.85 3.48 4.92
CA SER A 112 7.64 4.67 5.28
C SER A 112 9.04 4.54 4.67
N PRO A 113 9.19 4.63 3.33
CA PRO A 113 10.41 4.23 2.63
C PRO A 113 11.64 5.10 2.92
N LEU A 114 11.45 6.29 3.52
CA LEU A 114 12.55 7.18 3.89
C LEU A 114 13.02 6.98 5.36
N SER A 115 12.46 6.00 6.07
CA SER A 115 12.87 5.70 7.44
C SER A 115 14.27 5.07 7.50
N SER A 116 14.91 5.18 8.67
CA SER A 116 16.14 4.45 8.99
C SER A 116 17.27 4.63 7.97
N GLY A 117 17.48 5.86 7.49
CA GLY A 117 18.50 6.17 6.46
C GLY A 117 18.10 5.69 5.07
N ASN A 118 16.82 5.82 4.69
CA ASN A 118 16.25 5.29 3.44
C ASN A 118 16.29 3.77 3.32
N ARG A 119 16.49 3.04 4.43
CA ARG A 119 16.29 1.60 4.46
C ARG A 119 14.81 1.24 4.29
N GLY A 120 13.94 2.08 4.84
CA GLY A 120 12.50 1.94 4.72
C GLY A 120 11.91 0.94 5.69
N SER A 121 10.63 1.15 6.01
CA SER A 121 9.87 0.31 6.93
C SER A 121 8.42 0.16 6.49
N VAL A 122 7.77 -0.91 6.95
CA VAL A 122 6.34 -1.17 6.77
C VAL A 122 5.71 -1.51 8.12
N GLU A 123 4.56 -0.91 8.38
CA GLU A 123 3.80 -1.09 9.62
C GLU A 123 2.41 -1.64 9.30
N THR A 124 1.89 -2.48 10.20
CA THR A 124 0.58 -3.12 10.08
C THR A 124 -0.28 -2.78 11.28
N TYR A 125 -1.55 -2.47 11.03
CA TYR A 125 -2.53 -2.16 12.06
C TYR A 125 -3.83 -2.93 11.77
N THR A 126 -4.50 -3.36 12.84
CA THR A 126 -5.84 -3.96 12.78
C THR A 126 -6.84 -3.09 13.53
N TRP A 127 -8.05 -3.03 12.99
CA TRP A 127 -9.20 -2.37 13.59
C TRP A 127 -9.94 -3.33 14.51
N ASP A 128 -10.20 -2.92 15.75
CA ASP A 128 -10.94 -3.72 16.75
C ASP A 128 -12.43 -3.32 16.88
N GLY A 129 -12.87 -2.30 16.14
CA GLY A 129 -14.27 -1.88 16.11
C GLY A 129 -15.13 -2.79 15.25
N SER A 130 -16.43 -2.89 15.57
CA SER A 130 -17.37 -3.57 14.70
C SER A 130 -17.67 -2.74 13.45
N ALA A 131 -17.39 -3.31 12.27
CA ALA A 131 -17.88 -2.78 11.00
C ALA A 131 -19.42 -2.87 10.99
N GLY A 132 -20.11 -1.77 11.30
CA GLY A 132 -21.58 -1.74 11.38
C GLY A 132 -22.19 -0.68 12.31
N GLY A 133 -21.40 0.06 13.08
CA GLY A 133 -21.90 1.15 13.91
C GLY A 133 -21.78 2.50 13.21
N ARG A 134 -22.90 3.01 12.68
CA ARG A 134 -23.06 4.40 12.20
C ARG A 134 -22.34 5.38 13.14
N GLY A 135 -21.42 6.18 12.61
CA GLY A 135 -20.80 7.34 13.25
C GLY A 135 -20.43 7.18 14.73
N GLY A 136 -19.20 6.73 15.02
CA GLY A 136 -18.61 6.82 16.36
C GLY A 136 -18.44 5.50 17.12
N GLY A 137 -18.04 4.42 16.44
CA GLY A 137 -17.57 3.22 17.15
C GLY A 137 -16.27 3.51 17.91
N ASN A 138 -16.19 3.09 19.19
CA ASN A 138 -14.98 3.14 20.04
C ASN A 138 -13.83 2.23 19.56
N GLY A 139 -13.80 1.89 18.28
CA GLY A 139 -12.73 1.10 17.72
C GLY A 139 -11.43 1.90 17.68
N LYS A 140 -10.32 1.19 17.66
CA LYS A 140 -8.98 1.75 17.61
C LYS A 140 -8.13 0.94 16.64
N TRP A 141 -7.28 1.65 15.90
CA TRP A 141 -6.22 0.99 15.17
C TRP A 141 -5.11 0.55 16.13
N THR A 142 -4.91 -0.76 16.22
CA THR A 142 -3.85 -1.35 17.05
C THR A 142 -2.78 -1.95 16.15
N LYS A 143 -1.52 -1.62 16.45
CA LYS A 143 -0.37 -2.12 15.70
C LYS A 143 -0.23 -3.64 15.89
N VAL A 144 0.06 -4.35 14.81
CA VAL A 144 0.29 -5.80 14.81
C VAL A 144 1.76 -6.10 14.59
N GLY A 145 2.35 -6.84 15.53
CA GLY A 145 3.74 -7.27 15.48
C GLY A 145 4.75 -6.11 15.44
N ASN A 146 5.97 -6.43 15.03
CA ASN A 146 7.05 -5.47 14.84
C ASN A 146 7.04 -4.89 13.42
N ASP A 147 7.69 -3.76 13.24
CA ASP A 147 7.93 -3.17 11.92
C ASP A 147 8.70 -4.14 11.03
N LEU A 148 8.27 -4.29 9.79
CA LEU A 148 9.10 -4.86 8.76
C LEU A 148 10.10 -3.80 8.30
N GLN A 149 11.37 -4.16 8.20
CA GLN A 149 12.46 -3.25 7.81
C GLN A 149 13.13 -3.75 6.53
N GLY A 150 13.62 -2.81 5.71
CA GLY A 150 14.59 -3.12 4.66
C GLY A 150 15.88 -3.72 5.23
N VAL A 151 16.78 -4.18 4.36
CA VAL A 151 18.08 -4.73 4.80
C VAL A 151 19.06 -3.60 5.02
N SER A 152 19.20 -2.76 3.99
CA SER A 152 20.29 -1.83 3.85
C SER A 152 19.79 -0.40 3.65
N PRO A 153 20.54 0.61 4.12
CA PRO A 153 20.27 2.01 3.77
C PRO A 153 20.17 2.20 2.25
N GLY A 154 19.12 2.87 1.79
CA GLY A 154 18.88 3.09 0.36
C GLY A 154 18.08 2.00 -0.35
N ASP A 155 17.57 0.98 0.37
CA ASP A 155 16.64 -0.03 -0.17
C ASP A 155 15.25 0.55 -0.50
N TYR A 156 14.84 1.59 0.23
CA TYR A 156 13.50 2.20 0.16
C TYR A 156 12.38 1.17 0.34
N PHE A 157 12.57 0.19 1.24
CA PHE A 157 11.58 -0.85 1.55
C PHE A 157 10.25 -0.23 1.99
N GLY A 158 9.15 -0.77 1.47
CA GLY A 158 7.81 -0.21 1.70
C GLY A 158 7.40 0.86 0.70
N THR A 159 8.18 1.11 -0.36
CA THR A 159 7.73 1.99 -1.45
C THR A 159 6.49 1.44 -2.16
N ALA A 160 6.37 0.12 -2.26
CA ALA A 160 5.18 -0.56 -2.76
C ALA A 160 4.73 -1.62 -1.76
N VAL A 161 3.45 -1.60 -1.39
CA VAL A 161 2.84 -2.60 -0.49
C VAL A 161 1.53 -3.10 -1.09
N LYS A 162 1.24 -4.40 -0.92
CA LYS A 162 -0.06 -4.95 -1.30
C LYS A 162 -0.44 -6.12 -0.38
N LEU A 163 -1.65 -6.03 0.18
CA LEU A 163 -2.30 -7.15 0.85
C LEU A 163 -3.12 -7.97 -0.14
N ASN A 164 -3.23 -9.28 0.12
CA ASN A 164 -4.26 -10.10 -0.49
C ASN A 164 -5.64 -9.85 0.14
N GLY A 165 -6.66 -10.56 -0.34
CA GLY A 165 -8.05 -10.27 0.01
C GLY A 165 -8.37 -10.46 1.49
N ASP A 166 -7.86 -11.52 2.12
CA ASP A 166 -8.10 -11.84 3.53
C ASP A 166 -7.06 -11.23 4.48
N GLY A 167 -6.09 -10.47 3.95
CA GLY A 167 -5.05 -9.82 4.75
C GLY A 167 -3.98 -10.78 5.28
N THR A 168 -3.91 -12.02 4.79
CA THR A 168 -2.94 -13.03 5.26
C THR A 168 -1.62 -13.04 4.50
N ILE A 169 -1.57 -12.48 3.29
CA ILE A 169 -0.36 -12.39 2.47
C ILE A 169 -0.07 -10.92 2.17
N LEU A 170 1.18 -10.50 2.40
CA LEU A 170 1.68 -9.16 2.14
C LEU A 170 2.88 -9.21 1.19
N ALA A 171 2.82 -8.46 0.09
CA ALA A 171 3.98 -8.19 -0.76
C ALA A 171 4.53 -6.79 -0.46
N VAL A 172 5.85 -6.68 -0.32
CA VAL A 172 6.56 -5.42 -0.07
C VAL A 172 7.72 -5.25 -1.04
N GLY A 173 7.76 -4.12 -1.74
CA GLY A 173 8.80 -3.77 -2.70
C GLY A 173 9.86 -2.82 -2.13
N SER A 174 11.10 -3.03 -2.57
CA SER A 174 12.28 -2.19 -2.37
C SER A 174 12.87 -1.82 -3.74
N PRO A 175 12.71 -0.58 -4.22
CA PRO A 175 13.29 -0.13 -5.49
C PRO A 175 14.78 0.24 -5.36
N GLY A 176 15.36 0.18 -4.16
CA GLY A 176 16.78 0.45 -3.97
C GLY A 176 17.68 -0.66 -4.52
N LEU A 177 18.73 -0.25 -5.24
CA LEU A 177 19.85 -1.12 -5.63
C LEU A 177 20.57 -1.61 -4.37
N SER A 178 20.34 -2.86 -3.95
CA SER A 178 21.17 -3.50 -2.94
C SER A 178 22.55 -3.78 -3.56
N SER A 179 23.54 -2.92 -3.33
CA SER A 179 24.95 -3.26 -3.61
C SER A 179 25.52 -4.23 -2.58
N GLU A 180 24.81 -4.47 -1.48
CA GLU A 180 25.14 -5.45 -0.45
C GLU A 180 23.92 -6.31 -0.13
N ASP A 181 24.16 -7.62 -0.07
CA ASP A 181 23.27 -8.72 0.33
C ASP A 181 21.76 -8.41 0.28
N SER A 182 21.12 -8.70 -0.86
CA SER A 182 19.65 -8.72 -0.99
C SER A 182 18.97 -9.75 -0.07
N GLY A 183 19.74 -10.53 0.71
CA GLY A 183 19.31 -11.69 1.47
C GLY A 183 19.01 -12.89 0.57
N LEU A 184 19.44 -12.83 -0.70
CA LEU A 184 19.21 -13.87 -1.71
C LEU A 184 20.50 -14.67 -1.95
N PRO A 185 20.45 -16.01 -1.86
CA PRO A 185 21.61 -16.85 -2.13
C PRO A 185 22.11 -16.64 -3.58
N GLY A 186 23.41 -16.34 -3.74
CA GLY A 186 24.10 -16.37 -5.03
C GLY A 186 23.97 -15.11 -5.91
N GLN A 187 23.49 -13.99 -5.37
CA GLN A 187 23.38 -12.75 -6.14
C GLN A 187 24.68 -11.92 -6.06
N THR A 188 25.38 -11.76 -7.18
CA THR A 188 26.68 -11.06 -7.26
C THR A 188 26.63 -9.76 -8.08
N THR A 189 25.44 -9.33 -8.49
CA THR A 189 25.21 -8.12 -9.29
C THR A 189 24.11 -7.28 -8.66
N SER A 190 24.22 -5.94 -8.73
CA SER A 190 23.19 -5.02 -8.26
C SER A 190 21.86 -5.28 -8.98
N THR A 191 20.84 -5.76 -8.26
CA THR A 191 19.48 -5.84 -8.79
C THR A 191 18.78 -4.51 -8.65
N ALA A 192 18.06 -4.09 -9.69
CA ALA A 192 17.28 -2.85 -9.69
C ALA A 192 16.26 -2.77 -8.55
N TRP A 193 15.64 -3.89 -8.20
CA TRP A 193 14.61 -3.94 -7.17
C TRP A 193 14.50 -5.33 -6.55
N THR A 194 13.90 -5.39 -5.37
CA THR A 194 13.47 -6.64 -4.72
C THR A 194 12.02 -6.52 -4.24
N VAL A 195 11.32 -7.66 -4.17
CA VAL A 195 10.00 -7.81 -3.57
C VAL A 195 10.04 -8.99 -2.60
N ARG A 196 9.68 -8.73 -1.35
CA ARG A 196 9.52 -9.75 -0.31
C ARG A 196 8.04 -10.05 -0.12
N VAL A 197 7.71 -11.34 -0.04
CA VAL A 197 6.37 -11.79 0.28
C VAL A 197 6.39 -12.33 1.70
N TYR A 198 5.36 -12.00 2.46
CA TYR A 198 5.19 -12.39 3.84
C TYR A 198 3.83 -13.08 4.02
N GLU A 199 3.79 -14.04 4.93
CA GLU A 199 2.57 -14.66 5.42
C GLU A 199 2.33 -14.22 6.87
N SER A 200 1.07 -14.01 7.22
CA SER A 200 0.66 -13.63 8.57
C SER A 200 0.99 -14.75 9.56
N ALA A 201 1.67 -14.39 10.63
CA ALA A 201 1.91 -15.23 11.81
C ALA A 201 0.92 -14.90 12.95
N GLY A 202 -0.26 -14.35 12.60
CA GLY A 202 -1.27 -13.89 13.55
C GLY A 202 -0.78 -12.67 14.35
N PRO A 203 -0.96 -12.63 15.69
CA PRO A 203 -0.63 -11.45 16.50
C PRO A 203 0.87 -11.14 16.56
N LEU A 204 1.73 -12.10 16.18
CA LEU A 204 3.18 -11.93 16.13
C LEU A 204 3.63 -11.11 14.90
N GLY A 205 2.73 -10.83 13.96
CA GLY A 205 3.02 -10.05 12.74
C GLY A 205 3.23 -10.95 11.53
N TRP A 206 4.39 -10.82 10.90
CA TRP A 206 4.68 -11.36 9.57
C TRP A 206 5.92 -12.26 9.58
N GLN A 207 5.86 -13.36 8.84
CA GLN A 207 7.02 -14.20 8.51
C GLN A 207 7.27 -14.20 7.00
N ILE A 208 8.53 -14.31 6.58
CA ILE A 208 8.87 -14.34 5.15
C ILE A 208 8.30 -15.62 4.52
N LEU A 209 7.60 -15.48 3.39
CA LEU A 209 7.07 -16.57 2.59
C LEU A 209 7.97 -16.81 1.37
N GLY A 210 8.76 -17.88 1.43
CA GLY A 210 9.69 -18.25 0.35
C GLY A 210 10.90 -17.32 0.24
N THR A 211 11.52 -17.30 -0.94
CA THR A 211 12.65 -16.39 -1.23
C THR A 211 12.14 -15.08 -1.82
N ALA A 212 12.83 -13.98 -1.55
CA ALA A 212 12.51 -12.71 -2.21
C ALA A 212 12.63 -12.85 -3.74
N VAL A 213 11.84 -12.05 -4.44
CA VAL A 213 11.89 -11.93 -5.89
C VAL A 213 12.72 -10.70 -6.22
N ALA A 214 13.60 -10.79 -7.20
CA ALA A 214 14.43 -9.67 -7.62
C ALA A 214 14.58 -9.66 -9.13
N GLY A 215 14.86 -8.49 -9.69
CA GLY A 215 15.07 -8.38 -11.13
C GLY A 215 15.44 -6.98 -11.58
N GLY A 216 15.67 -6.88 -12.88
CA GLY A 216 15.88 -5.65 -13.61
C GLY A 216 17.31 -5.11 -13.60
N THR A 217 17.60 -4.36 -14.67
CA THR A 217 18.74 -3.47 -14.83
C THR A 217 18.21 -2.05 -14.96
N GLU A 218 18.58 -1.14 -14.06
CA GLU A 218 18.11 0.25 -14.16
C GLU A 218 18.94 1.09 -15.15
N ALA A 219 18.28 2.05 -15.78
CA ALA A 219 18.94 3.18 -16.44
C ALA A 219 19.79 3.98 -15.44
N ARG A 220 20.99 4.41 -15.85
CA ARG A 220 21.86 5.25 -15.02
C ARG A 220 21.21 6.61 -14.76
N GLY A 221 21.07 7.02 -13.49
CA GLY A 221 20.75 8.40 -13.11
C GLY A 221 19.34 8.66 -12.56
N VAL A 222 18.57 7.63 -12.25
CA VAL A 222 17.18 7.78 -11.77
C VAL A 222 17.10 8.09 -10.26
N ASN A 223 16.10 8.89 -9.87
CA ASN A 223 15.82 9.24 -8.48
C ASN A 223 15.36 8.00 -7.71
N ARG A 224 16.22 7.51 -6.81
CA ARG A 224 16.11 6.20 -6.15
C ARG A 224 14.94 6.02 -5.16
N GLY A 225 14.11 7.05 -4.97
CA GLY A 225 12.93 7.04 -4.08
C GLY A 225 11.59 7.24 -4.81
N GLU A 226 11.57 7.19 -6.14
CA GLU A 226 10.35 7.32 -6.93
C GLU A 226 9.62 5.98 -7.11
N PRO A 227 8.28 5.99 -7.28
CA PRO A 227 7.46 4.78 -7.37
C PRO A 227 7.60 4.09 -8.73
N ASN A 228 8.83 3.69 -9.08
CA ASN A 228 9.14 2.97 -10.31
C ASN A 228 8.90 1.46 -10.16
N LEU A 229 8.65 1.01 -8.93
CA LEU A 229 8.25 -0.34 -8.58
C LEU A 229 6.79 -0.36 -8.14
N SER A 230 5.99 -1.24 -8.72
CA SER A 230 4.62 -1.51 -8.29
C SER A 230 4.41 -3.00 -8.07
N VAL A 231 3.54 -3.35 -7.12
CA VAL A 231 3.19 -4.74 -6.81
C VAL A 231 1.68 -4.93 -6.78
N ALA A 232 1.21 -6.07 -7.27
CA ALA A 232 -0.18 -6.49 -7.16
C ALA A 232 -0.27 -7.97 -6.77
N LEU A 233 -1.21 -8.29 -5.89
CA LEU A 233 -1.54 -9.65 -5.49
C LEU A 233 -2.97 -9.98 -5.94
N ASN A 234 -3.19 -11.23 -6.33
CA ASN A 234 -4.57 -11.72 -6.44
C ASN A 234 -5.20 -11.90 -5.04
N ALA A 235 -6.53 -12.05 -5.00
CA ALA A 235 -7.27 -12.15 -3.74
C ALA A 235 -6.80 -13.31 -2.82
N LYS A 236 -6.24 -14.37 -3.40
CA LYS A 236 -5.71 -15.53 -2.67
C LYS A 236 -4.23 -15.42 -2.29
N GLY A 237 -3.52 -14.37 -2.72
CA GLY A 237 -2.09 -14.16 -2.46
C GLY A 237 -1.15 -15.13 -3.19
N ARG A 238 -1.62 -15.90 -4.18
CA ARG A 238 -0.83 -16.91 -4.91
C ARG A 238 -0.20 -16.41 -6.20
N MET A 239 -0.69 -15.28 -6.72
CA MET A 239 -0.15 -14.64 -7.90
C MET A 239 0.35 -13.26 -7.51
N LEU A 240 1.61 -12.97 -7.83
CA LEU A 240 2.25 -11.68 -7.67
C LEU A 240 2.57 -11.12 -9.05
N VAL A 241 2.21 -9.86 -9.27
CA VAL A 241 2.66 -9.09 -10.43
C VAL A 241 3.58 -7.97 -9.93
N VAL A 242 4.72 -7.82 -10.57
CA VAL A 242 5.70 -6.76 -10.28
C VAL A 242 5.90 -5.92 -11.52
N GLY A 243 5.62 -4.62 -11.44
CA GLY A 243 5.91 -3.64 -12.49
C GLY A 243 7.17 -2.87 -12.15
N SER A 244 8.10 -2.78 -13.10
CA SER A 244 9.35 -2.01 -13.01
C SER A 244 9.40 -1.04 -14.18
N ALA A 245 9.01 0.21 -13.96
CA ALA A 245 8.78 1.20 -15.01
C ALA A 245 10.06 1.64 -15.75
N LEU A 246 11.20 1.61 -15.06
CA LEU A 246 12.50 2.06 -15.59
C LEU A 246 13.44 0.92 -15.92
N ASN A 247 12.89 -0.28 -16.10
CA ASN A 247 13.66 -1.42 -16.58
C ASN A 247 14.17 -1.13 -18.00
N SER A 248 15.48 -1.32 -18.21
CA SER A 248 16.14 -1.11 -19.51
C SER A 248 16.52 -2.41 -20.24
N GLU A 249 16.00 -3.55 -19.81
CA GLU A 249 16.22 -4.82 -20.49
C GLU A 249 15.60 -4.76 -21.90
N GLY A 250 16.43 -4.92 -22.92
CA GLY A 250 16.02 -4.77 -24.32
C GLY A 250 15.92 -3.32 -24.82
N GLY A 251 16.42 -2.32 -24.07
CA GLY A 251 16.53 -0.91 -24.48
C GLY A 251 16.12 0.07 -23.38
N ASP A 252 16.49 1.34 -23.49
CA ASP A 252 16.31 2.33 -22.42
C ASP A 252 14.84 2.51 -21.99
N GLU A 253 14.59 2.39 -20.69
CA GLU A 253 13.33 2.72 -19.99
C GLU A 253 12.06 2.10 -20.62
N ARG A 254 12.17 0.87 -21.14
CA ARG A 254 11.02 0.17 -21.76
C ARG A 254 10.00 -0.34 -20.75
N GLY A 255 10.41 -0.43 -19.48
CA GLY A 255 9.60 -0.97 -18.41
C GLY A 255 9.42 -2.49 -18.54
N MET A 256 9.06 -3.14 -17.44
CA MET A 256 8.85 -4.58 -17.38
C MET A 256 7.71 -4.92 -16.43
N VAL A 257 6.91 -5.91 -16.80
CA VAL A 257 5.93 -6.54 -15.91
C VAL A 257 6.28 -8.01 -15.79
N SER A 258 6.56 -8.44 -14.56
CA SER A 258 6.87 -9.83 -14.23
C SER A 258 5.73 -10.45 -13.43
N VAL A 259 5.36 -11.69 -13.77
CA VAL A 259 4.29 -12.43 -13.10
C VAL A 259 4.86 -13.67 -12.45
N TYR A 260 4.62 -13.82 -11.15
CA TYR A 260 5.09 -14.93 -10.33
C TYR A 260 3.90 -15.68 -9.77
N ARG A 261 4.02 -17.00 -9.73
CA ARG A 261 3.04 -17.89 -9.08
C ARG A 261 3.75 -18.64 -7.96
N TYR A 262 3.19 -18.57 -6.77
CA TYR A 262 3.62 -19.43 -5.68
C TYR A 262 3.06 -20.84 -5.91
N ASN A 263 3.95 -21.81 -6.04
CA ASN A 263 3.61 -23.22 -6.14
C ASN A 263 3.95 -23.86 -4.79
N ASN A 264 2.92 -24.38 -4.11
CA ASN A 264 3.12 -25.25 -2.95
C ASN A 264 3.70 -26.58 -3.39
#